data_AF-A0A952RRN0-F1
#
_entry.id   AF-A0A952RRN0-F1
#
_cell.length_a   1.000
_cell.length_b   1.000
_cell.length_c   1.000
_cell.angle_alpha   90.00
_cell.angle_beta   90.00
_cell.angle_gamma   90.00
#
_symmetry.space_group_name_H-M   'P 1'
#
loop_
_entity.id
_entity.type
_entity.pdbx_description
1 polymer ?
#
loop_
_entity_poly.entity_id
_entity_poly.type
_entity_poly.pdbx_seq_one_letter_code
_entity_poly.pdbx_strand_id
1 'polypeptide(L)'
;MKAGIAASLLVRQVKNTAAWLWTDQPAATRDLDAVANSDGPAPLGAMLTAHWATVATFVPTDVDARIRHHAWQAMATPDEVAAACELVDARTRLDVHAVSARVFDSPRGPLSGHDGEWFSVRAGALARAAQLGDVALTERVAAAIDAELERAEAIFDHAQGDARATLTVATILAHNLGDLSRVVADWPKVPALAPYRDRWLRLGHADAPIPRPAFVVAGRLNKAIMAHENHRFLPLRKPRGLRVARALLLPIGPWLDAWGEMIATSPHLEDKDRAEVLEALLEVHARDGNQEGCLRAIAGLHRATRGGIERYVPALPARMRKDALRGRVRDALDVTATHFAARIAKRLEAARR
;
A
#
# COMPACT_ATOMS: atom_id res chain seq x y z
N MET A 1 6.49 11.86 27.34
CA MET A 1 5.87 11.26 26.14
C MET A 1 5.82 12.30 25.03
N LYS A 2 6.30 12.02 23.81
CA LYS A 2 6.00 12.90 22.66
C LYS A 2 4.48 13.03 22.56
N ALA A 3 3.96 14.26 22.49
CA ALA A 3 2.53 14.50 22.29
C ALA A 3 2.02 13.66 21.09
N GLY A 4 0.86 13.02 21.25
CA GLY A 4 0.18 12.34 20.13
C GLY A 4 -0.29 13.33 19.08
N ILE A 5 -0.71 12.84 17.91
CA ILE A 5 -1.43 13.68 16.95
C ILE A 5 -2.78 14.09 17.56
N ALA A 6 -3.15 15.37 17.46
CA ALA A 6 -4.47 15.82 17.88
C ALA A 6 -5.56 15.10 17.07
N ALA A 7 -6.62 14.64 17.72
CA ALA A 7 -7.65 13.83 17.08
C ALA A 7 -8.37 14.61 15.95
N SER A 8 -8.71 15.88 16.19
CA SER A 8 -9.27 16.77 15.18
C SER A 8 -8.36 16.95 13.96
N LEU A 9 -7.04 17.03 14.16
CA LEU A 9 -6.06 17.10 13.08
C LEU A 9 -6.01 15.79 12.27
N LEU A 10 -6.02 14.63 12.94
CA LEU A 10 -6.04 13.33 12.28
C LEU A 10 -7.27 13.18 11.39
N VAL A 11 -8.46 13.50 11.90
CA VAL A 11 -9.73 13.45 11.15
C VAL A 11 -9.67 14.37 9.93
N ARG A 12 -9.13 15.58 10.08
CA ARG A 12 -8.93 16.50 8.95
C ARG A 12 -7.98 15.94 7.89
N GLN A 13 -6.92 15.25 8.28
CA GLN A 13 -6.00 14.60 7.34
C GLN A 13 -6.71 13.50 6.55
N VAL A 14 -7.51 12.65 7.21
CA VAL A 14 -8.28 11.60 6.54
C VAL A 14 -9.29 12.22 5.56
N LYS A 15 -10.06 13.24 5.98
CA LYS A 15 -11.03 13.92 5.10
C LYS A 15 -10.37 14.58 3.87
N ASN A 16 -9.13 15.04 3.98
CA ASN A 16 -8.40 15.61 2.84
C ASN A 16 -7.86 14.56 1.84
N THR A 17 -7.90 13.28 2.21
CA THR A 17 -7.28 12.20 1.43
C THR A 17 -8.30 11.16 0.96
N ALA A 18 -9.30 10.84 1.78
CA ALA A 18 -10.28 9.79 1.57
C ALA A 18 -11.69 10.23 1.98
N ALA A 19 -12.10 11.44 1.55
CA ALA A 19 -13.37 12.05 1.95
C ALA A 19 -14.59 11.18 1.61
N TRP A 20 -14.52 10.45 0.50
CA TRP A 20 -15.60 9.58 0.00
C TRP A 20 -16.06 8.54 1.03
N LEU A 21 -15.20 8.15 1.98
CA LEU A 21 -15.56 7.18 3.02
C LEU A 21 -16.74 7.61 3.88
N TRP A 22 -16.93 8.91 4.11
CA TRP A 22 -18.08 9.40 4.89
C TRP A 22 -19.41 9.22 4.16
N THR A 23 -19.39 9.06 2.85
CA THR A 23 -20.58 8.81 2.03
C THR A 23 -20.71 7.32 1.72
N ASP A 24 -19.62 6.69 1.29
CA ASP A 24 -19.62 5.32 0.77
C ASP A 24 -19.55 4.26 1.87
N GLN A 25 -18.91 4.58 3.00
CA GLN A 25 -18.63 3.63 4.10
C GLN A 25 -18.77 4.29 5.49
N PRO A 26 -19.90 4.93 5.82
CA PRO A 26 -20.06 5.70 7.07
C PRO A 26 -19.89 4.86 8.34
N ALA A 27 -20.13 3.54 8.27
CA ALA A 27 -19.87 2.64 9.40
C ALA A 27 -18.37 2.52 9.72
N ALA A 28 -17.50 2.62 8.72
CA ALA A 28 -16.05 2.52 8.89
C ALA A 28 -15.45 3.81 9.49
N THR A 29 -16.13 4.95 9.41
CA THR A 29 -15.62 6.25 9.91
C THR A 29 -16.02 6.55 11.36
N ARG A 30 -16.79 5.68 12.03
CA ARG A 30 -17.36 5.94 13.37
C ARG A 30 -16.34 6.39 14.41
N ASP A 31 -15.15 5.76 14.47
CA ASP A 31 -14.13 6.16 15.44
C ASP A 31 -13.56 7.55 15.17
N LEU A 32 -13.51 7.94 13.89
CA LEU A 32 -13.05 9.26 13.47
C LEU A 32 -14.12 10.30 13.82
N ASP A 33 -15.39 10.00 13.59
CA ASP A 33 -16.51 10.88 13.93
C ASP A 33 -16.62 11.13 15.43
N ALA A 34 -16.40 10.09 16.25
CA ALA A 34 -16.42 10.18 17.71
C ALA A 34 -15.38 11.16 18.28
N VAL A 35 -14.31 11.45 17.53
CA VAL A 35 -13.19 12.29 18.00
C VAL A 35 -12.97 13.54 17.15
N ALA A 36 -13.88 13.84 16.21
CA ALA A 36 -13.70 14.91 15.22
C ALA A 36 -13.48 16.30 15.83
N ASN A 37 -14.07 16.56 16.99
CA ASN A 37 -13.98 17.84 17.70
C ASN A 37 -13.05 17.79 18.93
N SER A 38 -12.25 16.73 19.08
CA SER A 38 -11.34 16.58 20.22
C SER A 38 -9.96 17.16 19.89
N ASP A 39 -9.50 18.07 20.75
CA ASP A 39 -8.12 18.60 20.71
C ASP A 39 -7.11 17.70 21.45
N GLY A 40 -7.61 16.65 22.12
CA GLY A 40 -6.79 15.64 22.78
C GLY A 40 -6.05 14.73 21.79
N PRO A 41 -5.13 13.89 22.28
CA PRO A 41 -4.45 12.91 21.45
C PRO A 41 -5.45 11.90 20.86
N ALA A 42 -5.25 11.54 19.59
CA ALA A 42 -6.08 10.54 18.93
C ALA A 42 -6.00 9.17 19.64
N PRO A 43 -7.14 8.53 19.97
CA PRO A 43 -7.15 7.19 20.54
C PRO A 43 -6.71 6.15 19.49
N LEU A 44 -6.32 4.96 19.97
CA LEU A 44 -5.84 3.89 19.10
C LEU A 44 -6.84 3.51 18.00
N GLY A 45 -8.14 3.39 18.33
CA GLY A 45 -9.18 3.08 17.34
C GLY A 45 -9.22 4.09 16.19
N ALA A 46 -9.15 5.39 16.49
CA ALA A 46 -9.10 6.44 15.48
C ALA A 46 -7.82 6.39 14.64
N MET A 47 -6.66 6.11 15.26
CA MET A 47 -5.39 5.95 14.53
C MET A 47 -5.41 4.73 13.60
N LEU A 48 -5.95 3.59 14.03
CA LEU A 48 -6.09 2.39 13.19
C LEU A 48 -7.02 2.65 12.00
N THR A 49 -8.15 3.32 12.25
CA THR A 49 -9.12 3.66 11.20
C THR A 49 -8.55 4.68 10.21
N ALA A 50 -7.83 5.71 10.69
CA ALA A 50 -7.13 6.66 9.82
C ALA A 50 -6.04 6.02 8.97
N HIS A 51 -5.31 5.06 9.55
CA HIS A 51 -4.28 4.30 8.86
C HIS A 51 -4.87 3.45 7.74
N TRP A 52 -5.88 2.63 8.08
CA TRP A 52 -6.63 1.84 7.10
C TRP A 52 -7.15 2.71 5.94
N ALA A 53 -7.72 3.88 6.26
CA ALA A 53 -8.30 4.79 5.29
C ALA A 53 -7.29 5.40 4.31
N THR A 54 -6.02 5.54 4.70
CA THR A 54 -5.08 6.40 3.96
C THR A 54 -3.78 5.73 3.53
N VAL A 55 -3.40 4.58 4.08
CA VAL A 55 -2.06 3.98 3.84
C VAL A 55 -1.77 3.66 2.37
N ALA A 56 -2.78 3.25 1.60
CA ALA A 56 -2.65 2.96 0.16
C ALA A 56 -3.05 4.13 -0.75
N THR A 57 -3.17 5.35 -0.20
CA THR A 57 -3.56 6.56 -0.95
C THR A 57 -2.35 7.45 -1.25
N PHE A 58 -2.58 8.58 -1.92
CA PHE A 58 -1.51 9.51 -2.26
C PHE A 58 -0.86 10.16 -1.01
N VAL A 59 -1.67 10.52 -0.01
CA VAL A 59 -1.22 11.24 1.20
C VAL A 59 -1.61 10.46 2.45
N PRO A 60 -0.84 9.43 2.83
CA PRO A 60 -1.10 8.65 4.03
C PRO A 60 -0.92 9.49 5.30
N THR A 61 -1.65 9.13 6.36
CA THR A 61 -1.43 9.68 7.71
C THR A 61 -0.13 9.14 8.31
N ASP A 62 0.54 9.94 9.14
CA ASP A 62 1.79 9.56 9.80
C ASP A 62 1.53 9.01 11.21
N VAL A 63 0.87 7.85 11.29
CA VAL A 63 0.53 7.18 12.56
C VAL A 63 1.22 5.81 12.72
N ASP A 64 1.96 5.34 11.71
CA ASP A 64 2.62 4.03 11.67
C ASP A 64 3.41 3.70 12.93
N ALA A 65 4.36 4.57 13.30
CA ALA A 65 5.22 4.32 14.47
C ALA A 65 4.42 4.28 15.77
N ARG A 66 3.28 4.99 15.83
CA ARG A 66 2.39 4.98 17.00
C ARG A 66 1.65 3.66 17.10
N ILE A 67 1.00 3.23 16.02
CA ILE A 67 0.18 2.00 16.02
C ILE A 67 1.01 0.71 15.98
N ARG A 68 2.26 0.76 15.50
CA ARG A 68 3.17 -0.40 15.46
C ARG A 68 3.99 -0.55 16.75
N HIS A 69 4.17 0.51 17.53
CA HIS A 69 5.06 0.48 18.71
C HIS A 69 4.54 1.28 19.92
N HIS A 70 4.43 2.61 19.80
CA HIS A 70 4.25 3.46 20.99
C HIS A 70 2.94 3.20 21.74
N ALA A 71 1.84 2.90 21.04
CA ALA A 71 0.56 2.61 21.66
C ALA A 71 0.64 1.36 22.54
N TRP A 72 1.32 0.32 22.07
CA TRP A 72 1.52 -0.93 22.81
C TRP A 72 2.40 -0.73 24.05
N GLN A 73 3.49 0.03 23.92
CA GLN A 73 4.37 0.31 25.06
C GLN A 73 3.71 1.13 26.18
N ALA A 74 2.64 1.87 25.85
CA ALA A 74 1.87 2.62 26.84
C ALA A 74 0.88 1.75 27.64
N MET A 75 0.57 0.55 27.18
CA MET A 75 -0.36 -0.37 27.86
C MET A 75 0.37 -1.08 29.00
N ALA A 76 -0.12 -0.99 30.23
CA ALA A 76 0.49 -1.53 31.43
C ALA A 76 0.04 -2.96 31.74
N THR A 77 -1.14 -3.39 31.27
CA THR A 77 -1.72 -4.69 31.64
C THR A 77 -2.02 -5.57 30.42
N PRO A 78 -2.06 -6.91 30.59
CA PRO A 78 -2.50 -7.83 29.54
C PRO A 78 -3.91 -7.52 29.01
N ASP A 79 -4.85 -7.15 29.90
CA ASP A 79 -6.22 -6.81 29.53
C ASP A 79 -6.31 -5.60 28.58
N GLU A 80 -5.47 -4.59 28.78
CA GLU A 80 -5.39 -3.44 27.88
C GLU A 80 -4.89 -3.85 26.48
N VAL A 81 -3.89 -4.74 26.41
CA VAL A 81 -3.38 -5.28 25.14
C VAL A 81 -4.45 -6.14 24.46
N ALA A 82 -5.14 -6.99 25.22
CA ALA A 82 -6.21 -7.85 24.71
C ALA A 82 -7.35 -7.00 24.11
N ALA A 83 -7.83 -5.98 24.84
CA ALA A 83 -8.86 -5.07 24.34
C ALA A 83 -8.42 -4.31 23.08
N ALA A 84 -7.15 -3.90 23.00
CA ALA A 84 -6.60 -3.25 21.82
C ALA A 84 -6.45 -4.21 20.63
N CYS A 85 -6.13 -5.49 20.86
CA CYS A 85 -6.14 -6.51 19.82
C CYS A 85 -7.54 -6.70 19.22
N GLU A 86 -8.60 -6.65 20.01
CA GLU A 86 -9.98 -6.68 19.47
C GLU A 86 -10.26 -5.51 18.53
N LEU A 87 -9.69 -4.33 18.81
CA LEU A 87 -9.77 -3.20 17.89
C LEU A 87 -9.08 -3.52 16.57
N VAL A 88 -7.86 -4.07 16.61
CA VAL A 88 -7.10 -4.46 15.41
C VAL A 88 -7.87 -5.50 14.60
N ASP A 89 -8.37 -6.55 15.25
CA ASP A 89 -9.11 -7.63 14.61
C ASP A 89 -10.38 -7.11 13.91
N ALA A 90 -11.10 -6.17 14.54
CA ALA A 90 -12.23 -5.49 13.91
C ALA A 90 -11.83 -4.70 12.65
N ARG A 91 -10.67 -4.03 12.62
CA ARG A 91 -10.22 -3.25 11.43
C ARG A 91 -9.78 -4.16 10.30
N THR A 92 -9.25 -5.34 10.61
CA THR A 92 -8.85 -6.32 9.57
C THR A 92 -10.04 -6.92 8.81
N ARG A 93 -11.27 -6.73 9.30
CA ARG A 93 -12.51 -7.17 8.63
C ARG A 93 -13.13 -6.12 7.71
N LEU A 94 -12.61 -4.90 7.72
CA LEU A 94 -13.10 -3.84 6.83
C LEU A 94 -12.72 -4.14 5.38
N ASP A 95 -13.63 -3.86 4.47
CA ASP A 95 -13.39 -4.06 3.04
C ASP A 95 -12.29 -3.10 2.53
N VAL A 96 -11.14 -3.66 2.20
CA VAL A 96 -10.00 -2.92 1.68
C VAL A 96 -10.26 -2.28 0.31
N HIS A 97 -11.21 -2.78 -0.47
CA HIS A 97 -11.56 -2.18 -1.77
C HIS A 97 -12.10 -0.75 -1.63
N ALA A 98 -12.66 -0.40 -0.48
CA ALA A 98 -13.14 0.96 -0.19
C ALA A 98 -12.01 2.01 -0.19
N VAL A 99 -10.77 1.59 0.08
CA VAL A 99 -9.63 2.49 0.37
C VAL A 99 -8.40 2.21 -0.48
N SER A 100 -8.44 1.17 -1.31
CA SER A 100 -7.29 0.75 -2.12
C SER A 100 -7.71 0.29 -3.51
N ALA A 101 -6.93 0.68 -4.51
CA ALA A 101 -6.91 0.08 -5.85
C ALA A 101 -5.78 -0.97 -5.99
N ARG A 102 -5.03 -1.23 -4.91
CA ARG A 102 -3.88 -2.13 -4.84
C ARG A 102 -4.26 -3.42 -4.13
N VAL A 103 -5.27 -4.08 -4.67
CA VAL A 103 -5.85 -5.31 -4.12
C VAL A 103 -5.82 -6.38 -5.20
N PHE A 104 -5.43 -7.59 -4.82
CA PHE A 104 -5.53 -8.78 -5.63
C PHE A 104 -6.64 -9.66 -5.08
N ASP A 105 -7.66 -9.91 -5.89
CA ASP A 105 -8.78 -10.78 -5.54
C ASP A 105 -8.47 -12.23 -5.86
N SER A 106 -8.74 -13.11 -4.90
CA SER A 106 -8.57 -14.55 -5.05
C SER A 106 -9.76 -15.31 -4.43
N PRO A 107 -9.94 -16.59 -4.77
CA PRO A 107 -10.92 -17.45 -4.09
C PRO A 107 -10.70 -17.57 -2.56
N ARG A 108 -9.51 -17.19 -2.06
CA ARG A 108 -9.14 -17.19 -0.63
C ARG A 108 -9.26 -15.80 0.02
N GLY A 109 -9.99 -14.89 -0.64
CA GLY A 109 -10.16 -13.51 -0.20
C GLY A 109 -9.13 -12.54 -0.79
N PRO A 110 -9.27 -11.24 -0.49
CA PRO A 110 -8.40 -10.19 -1.01
C PRO A 110 -7.01 -10.24 -0.37
N LEU A 111 -6.00 -9.84 -1.13
CA LEU A 111 -4.63 -9.62 -0.66
C LEU A 111 -4.19 -8.21 -1.05
N SER A 112 -3.60 -7.47 -0.12
CA SER A 112 -3.23 -6.06 -0.31
C SER A 112 -2.06 -5.65 0.58
N GLY A 113 -1.57 -4.42 0.37
CA GLY A 113 -0.56 -3.84 1.26
C GLY A 113 -1.05 -3.66 2.72
N HIS A 114 -2.37 -3.54 2.93
CA HIS A 114 -2.95 -3.42 4.27
C HIS A 114 -2.68 -4.64 5.14
N ASP A 115 -2.50 -5.83 4.55
CA ASP A 115 -2.17 -7.03 5.34
C ASP A 115 -0.78 -6.89 5.99
N GLY A 116 0.18 -6.24 5.31
CA GLY A 116 1.49 -5.85 5.84
C GLY A 116 1.42 -4.91 7.04
N GLU A 117 0.50 -3.96 6.95
CA GLU A 117 0.21 -3.02 8.03
C GLU A 117 -0.32 -3.75 9.26
N TRP A 118 -1.25 -4.68 9.06
CA TRP A 118 -1.81 -5.48 10.14
C TRP A 118 -0.84 -6.49 10.72
N PHE A 119 0.05 -7.08 9.92
CA PHE A 119 1.17 -7.86 10.43
C PHE A 119 2.05 -7.03 11.37
N SER A 120 2.41 -5.82 10.96
CA SER A 120 3.25 -4.93 11.76
C SER A 120 2.59 -4.54 13.09
N VAL A 121 1.29 -4.23 13.05
CA VAL A 121 0.52 -3.86 14.24
C VAL A 121 0.38 -5.05 15.20
N ARG A 122 0.04 -6.25 14.68
CA ARG A 122 -0.04 -7.49 15.47
C ARG A 122 1.32 -7.90 16.06
N ALA A 123 2.42 -7.73 15.31
CA ALA A 123 3.76 -7.99 15.83
C ALA A 123 4.11 -7.06 17.00
N GLY A 124 3.66 -5.80 16.98
CA GLY A 124 3.77 -4.89 18.11
C GLY A 124 2.98 -5.34 19.35
N ALA A 125 1.74 -5.77 19.13
CA ALA A 125 0.88 -6.31 20.19
C ALA A 125 1.45 -7.58 20.83
N LEU A 126 1.94 -8.51 20.01
CA LEU A 126 2.57 -9.76 20.46
C LEU A 126 3.80 -9.47 21.31
N ALA A 127 4.68 -8.57 20.87
CA ALA A 127 5.85 -8.19 21.65
C ALA A 127 5.47 -7.65 23.03
N ARG A 128 4.41 -6.83 23.10
CA ARG A 128 3.94 -6.30 24.37
C ARG A 128 3.33 -7.37 25.26
N ALA A 129 2.49 -8.26 24.72
CA ALA A 129 1.92 -9.38 25.46
C ALA A 129 3.01 -10.27 26.07
N ALA A 130 4.04 -10.60 25.29
CA ALA A 130 5.17 -11.40 25.76
C ALA A 130 5.98 -10.68 26.86
N GLN A 131 6.19 -9.36 26.75
CA GLN A 131 6.85 -8.57 27.79
C GLN A 131 6.06 -8.53 29.12
N LEU A 132 4.72 -8.63 29.04
CA LEU A 132 3.84 -8.66 30.20
C LEU A 132 3.61 -10.08 30.74
N GLY A 133 4.21 -11.11 30.12
CA GLY A 133 4.08 -12.50 30.54
C GLY A 133 2.76 -13.18 30.15
N ASP A 134 1.97 -12.58 29.26
CA ASP A 134 0.72 -13.18 28.78
C ASP A 134 0.98 -14.15 27.63
N VAL A 135 1.23 -15.41 27.98
CA VAL A 135 1.52 -16.49 27.03
C VAL A 135 0.33 -16.77 26.12
N ALA A 136 -0.89 -16.80 26.66
CA ALA A 136 -2.09 -17.14 25.89
C ALA A 136 -2.38 -16.10 24.80
N LEU A 137 -2.28 -14.81 25.15
CA LEU A 137 -2.45 -13.74 24.17
C LEU A 137 -1.31 -13.73 23.14
N THR A 138 -0.07 -13.98 23.57
CA THR A 138 1.08 -14.10 22.66
C THR A 138 0.85 -15.19 21.61
N GLU A 139 0.43 -16.38 22.04
CA GLU A 139 0.13 -17.51 21.16
C GLU A 139 -1.05 -17.23 20.23
N ARG A 140 -2.13 -16.61 20.73
CA ARG A 140 -3.29 -16.22 19.92
C ARG A 140 -2.90 -15.28 18.78
N VAL A 141 -2.14 -14.22 19.10
CA VAL A 141 -1.70 -13.24 18.09
C VAL A 141 -0.71 -13.90 17.12
N ALA A 142 0.15 -14.79 17.58
CA ALA A 142 1.07 -15.52 16.72
C ALA A 142 0.35 -16.44 15.73
N ALA A 143 -0.68 -17.16 16.20
CA ALA A 143 -1.52 -17.99 15.34
C ALA A 143 -2.24 -17.16 14.26
N ALA A 144 -2.71 -15.96 14.62
CA ALA A 144 -3.33 -15.04 13.66
C ALA A 144 -2.37 -14.56 12.57
N ILE A 145 -1.10 -14.25 12.93
CA ILE A 145 -0.06 -13.89 11.96
C ILE A 145 0.24 -15.07 11.03
N ASP A 146 0.37 -16.28 11.57
CA ASP A 146 0.68 -17.47 10.76
C ASP A 146 -0.45 -17.86 9.81
N ALA A 147 -1.69 -17.87 10.28
CA ALA A 147 -2.84 -18.17 9.44
C ALA A 147 -2.92 -17.22 8.23
N GLU A 148 -2.58 -15.96 8.44
CA GLU A 148 -2.56 -14.95 7.39
C GLU A 148 -1.36 -15.13 6.44
N LEU A 149 -0.19 -15.53 6.95
CA LEU A 149 0.95 -15.92 6.09
C LEU A 149 0.64 -17.18 5.26
N GLU A 150 -0.01 -18.20 5.84
CA GLU A 150 -0.47 -19.39 5.11
C GLU A 150 -1.47 -19.05 4.00
N ARG A 151 -2.43 -18.18 4.30
CA ARG A 151 -3.37 -17.65 3.30
C ARG A 151 -2.63 -16.94 2.16
N ALA A 152 -1.67 -16.08 2.51
CA ALA A 152 -0.88 -15.32 1.56
C ALA A 152 0.00 -16.21 0.65
N GLU A 153 0.61 -17.27 1.19
CA GLU A 153 1.34 -18.27 0.41
C GLU A 153 0.42 -18.98 -0.58
N ALA A 154 -0.74 -19.45 -0.12
CA ALA A 154 -1.70 -20.14 -0.98
C ALA A 154 -2.27 -19.24 -2.11
N ILE A 155 -2.38 -17.93 -1.88
CA ILE A 155 -2.75 -16.95 -2.91
C ILE A 155 -1.65 -16.81 -3.96
N PHE A 156 -0.39 -16.80 -3.54
CA PHE A 156 0.73 -16.71 -4.47
C PHE A 156 0.88 -17.94 -5.35
N ASP A 157 0.66 -19.13 -4.80
CA ASP A 157 0.65 -20.38 -5.57
C ASP A 157 -0.45 -20.36 -6.63
N HIS A 158 -1.66 -19.88 -6.27
CA HIS A 158 -2.77 -19.71 -7.20
C HIS A 158 -2.45 -18.73 -8.33
N ALA A 159 -1.69 -17.67 -8.05
CA ALA A 159 -1.39 -16.62 -9.02
C ALA A 159 -0.34 -17.00 -10.09
N GLN A 160 0.39 -18.11 -9.92
CA GLN A 160 1.57 -18.46 -10.75
C GLN A 160 1.28 -18.64 -12.25
N GLY A 161 0.02 -18.88 -12.64
CA GLY A 161 -0.40 -19.14 -14.02
C GLY A 161 -0.58 -17.89 -14.89
N ASP A 162 -0.65 -16.69 -14.30
CA ASP A 162 -0.77 -15.43 -15.02
C ASP A 162 0.35 -14.48 -14.59
N ALA A 163 1.07 -13.91 -15.57
CA ALA A 163 2.24 -13.10 -15.28
C ALA A 163 1.89 -11.82 -14.51
N ARG A 164 0.74 -11.22 -14.81
CA ARG A 164 0.28 -10.01 -14.12
C ARG A 164 -0.14 -10.32 -12.69
N ALA A 165 -0.91 -11.38 -12.47
CA ALA A 165 -1.31 -11.86 -11.15
C ALA A 165 -0.08 -12.22 -10.31
N THR A 166 0.82 -13.05 -10.85
CA THR A 166 2.06 -13.48 -10.17
C THR A 166 2.85 -12.29 -9.66
N LEU A 167 3.11 -11.30 -10.52
CA LEU A 167 3.93 -10.15 -10.19
C LEU A 167 3.22 -9.16 -9.27
N THR A 168 1.90 -9.01 -9.41
CA THR A 168 1.07 -8.22 -8.48
C THR A 168 1.14 -8.78 -7.07
N VAL A 169 0.90 -10.09 -6.93
CA VAL A 169 0.98 -10.78 -5.64
C VAL A 169 2.40 -10.76 -5.09
N ALA A 170 3.42 -11.00 -5.91
CA ALA A 170 4.82 -10.92 -5.50
C ALA A 170 5.18 -9.56 -4.88
N THR A 171 4.70 -8.46 -5.48
CA THR A 171 4.89 -7.11 -4.95
C THR A 171 4.19 -6.90 -3.61
N ILE A 172 2.93 -7.33 -3.49
CA ILE A 172 2.18 -7.22 -2.24
C ILE A 172 2.88 -8.02 -1.13
N LEU A 173 3.27 -9.26 -1.40
CA LEU A 173 3.97 -10.09 -0.43
C LEU A 173 5.31 -9.50 -0.01
N ALA A 174 6.13 -9.04 -0.97
CA ALA A 174 7.41 -8.44 -0.64
C ALA A 174 7.26 -7.20 0.26
N HIS A 175 6.23 -6.38 0.03
CA HIS A 175 5.90 -5.27 0.91
C HIS A 175 5.46 -5.75 2.30
N ASN A 176 4.49 -6.66 2.36
CA ASN A 176 3.90 -7.13 3.62
C ASN A 176 4.92 -7.83 4.53
N LEU A 177 5.77 -8.68 3.95
CA LEU A 177 6.83 -9.38 4.67
C LEU A 177 7.94 -8.43 5.12
N GLY A 178 8.25 -7.41 4.33
CA GLY A 178 9.20 -6.37 4.72
C GLY A 178 8.71 -5.58 5.94
N ASP A 179 7.42 -5.26 5.97
CA ASP A 179 6.78 -4.57 7.07
C ASP A 179 6.75 -5.38 8.36
N LEU A 180 6.35 -6.66 8.29
CA LEU A 180 6.44 -7.60 9.41
C LEU A 180 7.88 -7.72 9.92
N SER A 181 8.83 -7.98 9.01
CA SER A 181 10.24 -8.17 9.36
C SER A 181 10.84 -6.95 10.04
N ARG A 182 10.43 -5.74 9.67
CA ARG A 182 10.92 -4.50 10.27
C ARG A 182 10.55 -4.40 11.74
N VAL A 183 9.28 -4.66 12.09
CA VAL A 183 8.83 -4.62 13.50
C VAL A 183 9.48 -5.73 14.32
N VAL A 184 9.57 -6.95 13.75
CA VAL A 184 10.18 -8.11 14.42
C VAL A 184 11.67 -7.91 14.69
N ALA A 185 12.39 -7.26 13.77
CA ALA A 185 13.80 -6.91 13.96
C ALA A 185 14.02 -5.94 15.12
N ASP A 186 13.08 -5.02 15.34
CA ASP A 186 13.14 -3.98 16.37
C ASP A 186 12.65 -4.46 17.76
N TRP A 187 12.19 -5.70 17.87
CA TRP A 187 11.75 -6.26 19.15
C TRP A 187 12.87 -6.28 20.20
N PRO A 188 12.53 -6.12 21.48
CA PRO A 188 13.49 -6.25 22.57
C PRO A 188 14.10 -7.66 22.62
N LYS A 189 15.29 -7.77 23.20
CA LYS A 189 16.01 -9.05 23.35
C LYS A 189 15.48 -9.85 24.55
N VAL A 190 14.20 -10.21 24.52
CA VAL A 190 13.55 -11.06 25.52
C VAL A 190 13.54 -12.52 25.02
N PRO A 191 13.93 -13.52 25.82
CA PRO A 191 13.98 -14.93 25.39
C PRO A 191 12.66 -15.45 24.82
N ALA A 192 11.52 -15.05 25.38
CA ALA A 192 10.19 -15.43 24.92
C ALA A 192 9.88 -15.00 23.47
N LEU A 193 10.58 -13.99 22.94
CA LEU A 193 10.37 -13.50 21.57
C LEU A 193 11.31 -14.14 20.55
N ALA A 194 12.37 -14.83 20.98
CA ALA A 194 13.35 -15.41 20.07
C ALA A 194 12.74 -16.41 19.07
N PRO A 195 11.88 -17.36 19.48
CA PRO A 195 11.27 -18.31 18.53
C PRO A 195 10.41 -17.62 17.47
N TYR A 196 9.65 -16.58 17.85
CA TYR A 196 8.82 -15.82 16.93
C TYR A 196 9.66 -14.94 15.99
N ARG A 197 10.79 -14.43 16.47
CA ARG A 197 11.72 -13.66 15.64
C ARG A 197 12.25 -14.53 14.50
N ASP A 198 12.75 -15.72 14.81
CA ASP A 198 13.29 -16.64 13.81
C ASP A 198 12.23 -17.06 12.79
N ARG A 199 10.97 -17.18 13.22
CA ARG A 199 9.83 -17.56 12.38
C ARG A 199 9.44 -16.51 11.33
N TRP A 200 9.61 -15.21 11.60
CA TRP A 200 9.06 -14.15 10.74
C TRP A 200 10.09 -13.18 10.18
N LEU A 201 11.33 -13.19 10.69
CA LEU A 201 12.38 -12.31 10.23
C LEU A 201 12.78 -12.65 8.79
N ARG A 202 12.75 -11.65 7.91
CA ARG A 202 13.26 -11.72 6.53
C ARG A 202 12.64 -12.83 5.65
N LEU A 203 11.39 -13.22 5.88
CA LEU A 203 10.73 -14.30 5.12
C LEU A 203 10.79 -14.19 3.57
N GLY A 204 10.93 -12.97 3.03
CA GLY A 204 11.13 -12.73 1.59
C GLY A 204 12.57 -12.97 1.08
N HIS A 205 13.48 -13.46 1.93
CA HIS A 205 14.91 -13.63 1.65
C HIS A 205 15.35 -15.07 1.88
N ALA A 206 16.29 -15.55 1.06
CA ALA A 206 16.84 -16.90 1.16
C ALA A 206 17.67 -17.12 2.45
N ASP A 207 18.11 -16.05 3.11
CA ASP A 207 18.87 -16.06 4.36
C ASP A 207 17.97 -15.88 5.61
N ALA A 208 16.65 -16.00 5.46
CA ALA A 208 15.74 -16.05 6.61
C ALA A 208 16.11 -17.23 7.54
N PRO A 209 15.98 -17.09 8.87
CA PRO A 209 16.26 -18.20 9.79
C PRO A 209 15.38 -19.42 9.51
N ILE A 210 14.11 -19.19 9.18
CA ILE A 210 13.16 -20.23 8.74
C ILE A 210 12.56 -19.78 7.39
N PRO A 211 13.21 -20.10 6.26
CA PRO A 211 12.77 -19.63 4.95
C PRO A 211 11.50 -20.35 4.48
N ARG A 212 10.60 -19.62 3.82
CA ARG A 212 9.42 -20.16 3.13
C ARG A 212 9.62 -20.04 1.61
N PRO A 213 9.70 -21.15 0.85
CA PRO A 213 10.06 -21.12 -0.57
C PRO A 213 9.24 -20.15 -1.42
N ALA A 214 7.91 -20.13 -1.24
CA ALA A 214 7.03 -19.23 -1.99
C ALA A 214 7.38 -17.75 -1.76
N PHE A 215 7.65 -17.37 -0.52
CA PHE A 215 8.02 -16.01 -0.14
C PHE A 215 9.40 -15.60 -0.64
N VAL A 216 10.37 -16.52 -0.64
CA VAL A 216 11.69 -16.28 -1.25
C VAL A 216 11.55 -16.03 -2.75
N VAL A 217 10.71 -16.81 -3.45
CA VAL A 217 10.42 -16.59 -4.87
C VAL A 217 9.73 -15.24 -5.07
N ALA A 218 8.70 -14.91 -4.30
CA ALA A 218 8.01 -13.63 -4.37
C ALA A 218 8.97 -12.44 -4.17
N GLY A 219 9.82 -12.50 -3.15
CA GLY A 219 10.85 -11.49 -2.87
C GLY A 219 11.84 -11.32 -4.01
N ARG A 220 12.31 -12.42 -4.60
CA ARG A 220 13.19 -12.42 -5.78
C ARG A 220 12.52 -11.79 -6.99
N LEU A 221 11.28 -12.18 -7.30
CA LEU A 221 10.53 -11.64 -8.44
C LEU A 221 10.26 -10.14 -8.27
N ASN A 222 9.85 -9.71 -7.08
CA ASN A 222 9.65 -8.30 -6.79
C ASN A 222 10.95 -7.52 -6.99
N LYS A 223 12.07 -7.98 -6.43
CA LYS A 223 13.38 -7.32 -6.58
C LYS A 223 13.82 -7.23 -8.05
N ALA A 224 13.62 -8.29 -8.82
CA ALA A 224 14.09 -8.36 -10.21
C ALA A 224 13.24 -7.53 -11.18
N ILE A 225 11.93 -7.37 -10.92
CA ILE A 225 10.99 -6.83 -11.92
C ILE A 225 10.20 -5.62 -11.39
N MET A 226 9.72 -5.68 -10.15
CA MET A 226 8.63 -4.81 -9.68
C MET A 226 9.05 -3.74 -8.66
N ALA A 227 10.22 -3.85 -8.06
CA ALA A 227 10.65 -2.98 -6.96
C ALA A 227 10.67 -1.49 -7.34
N HIS A 228 11.03 -1.18 -8.59
CA HIS A 228 11.01 0.17 -9.14
C HIS A 228 9.60 0.67 -9.44
N GLU A 229 8.61 -0.21 -9.62
CA GLU A 229 7.28 0.19 -10.10
C GLU A 229 6.36 0.72 -9.00
N ASN A 230 6.60 0.32 -7.75
CA ASN A 230 5.64 0.53 -6.67
C ASN A 230 6.22 1.33 -5.50
N HIS A 231 7.33 2.05 -5.74
CA HIS A 231 7.91 2.98 -4.78
C HIS A 231 7.00 4.19 -4.53
N ARG A 232 7.37 5.06 -3.57
CA ARG A 232 6.56 6.22 -3.19
C ARG A 232 6.44 7.21 -4.36
N PHE A 233 5.25 7.29 -4.96
CA PHE A 233 4.89 8.27 -5.99
C PHE A 233 4.69 9.68 -5.38
N LEU A 234 5.73 10.24 -4.76
CA LEU A 234 5.63 11.53 -4.06
C LEU A 234 5.08 12.67 -4.93
N PRO A 235 5.43 12.81 -6.23
CA PRO A 235 4.84 13.83 -7.09
C PRO A 235 3.31 13.69 -7.24
N LEU A 236 2.75 12.48 -7.21
CA LEU A 236 1.30 12.25 -7.25
C LEU A 236 0.58 12.71 -5.97
N ARG A 237 1.30 13.21 -4.96
CA ARG A 237 0.71 13.95 -3.84
C ARG A 237 0.25 15.33 -4.27
N LYS A 238 0.83 15.95 -5.30
CA LYS A 238 0.49 17.33 -5.69
C LYS A 238 -0.94 17.46 -6.23
N PRO A 239 -1.40 16.62 -7.19
CA PRO A 239 -2.72 16.80 -7.80
C PRO A 239 -3.83 16.52 -6.78
N ARG A 240 -4.54 17.57 -6.36
CA ARG A 240 -5.62 17.42 -5.36
C ARG A 240 -6.83 16.70 -5.95
N GLY A 241 -7.07 16.85 -7.25
CA GLY A 241 -8.13 16.16 -7.98
C GLY A 241 -8.08 14.63 -7.79
N LEU A 242 -6.91 14.03 -7.60
CA LEU A 242 -6.78 12.58 -7.37
C LEU A 242 -7.39 12.08 -6.04
N ARG A 243 -7.76 12.99 -5.13
CA ARG A 243 -8.27 12.65 -3.79
C ARG A 243 -9.77 12.85 -3.64
N VAL A 244 -10.48 13.19 -4.71
CA VAL A 244 -11.91 13.49 -4.66
C VAL A 244 -12.79 12.25 -4.80
N ALA A 245 -12.25 11.15 -5.34
CA ALA A 245 -13.00 9.92 -5.56
C ALA A 245 -12.11 8.67 -5.46
N ARG A 246 -12.68 7.60 -4.90
CA ARG A 246 -12.02 6.28 -4.77
C ARG A 246 -11.50 5.73 -6.09
N ALA A 247 -12.25 5.93 -7.18
CA ALA A 247 -11.89 5.44 -8.51
C ALA A 247 -10.56 6.01 -9.05
N LEU A 248 -10.08 7.13 -8.48
CA LEU A 248 -8.86 7.80 -8.89
C LEU A 248 -7.60 7.22 -8.24
N LEU A 249 -7.74 6.33 -7.25
CA LEU A 249 -6.62 5.70 -6.56
C LEU A 249 -5.71 4.94 -7.53
N LEU A 250 -4.40 5.01 -7.25
CA LEU A 250 -3.37 4.42 -8.10
C LEU A 250 -3.29 2.90 -7.88
N PRO A 251 -3.52 2.07 -8.92
CA PRO A 251 -3.37 0.62 -8.82
C PRO A 251 -1.88 0.20 -8.77
N ILE A 252 -1.64 -1.11 -8.69
CA ILE A 252 -0.28 -1.67 -8.70
C ILE A 252 0.33 -1.48 -10.10
N GLY A 253 1.51 -0.86 -10.13
CA GLY A 253 2.31 -0.71 -11.34
C GLY A 253 2.98 -2.04 -11.73
N PRO A 254 3.36 -2.23 -13.00
CA PRO A 254 3.39 -1.22 -14.06
C PRO A 254 2.11 -1.11 -14.92
N TRP A 255 1.04 -1.85 -14.62
CA TRP A 255 -0.15 -1.93 -15.48
C TRP A 255 -1.09 -0.73 -15.34
N LEU A 256 -0.59 0.47 -15.64
CA LEU A 256 -1.30 1.72 -15.42
C LEU A 256 -2.03 2.28 -16.65
N ASP A 257 -2.04 1.57 -17.78
CA ASP A 257 -2.79 1.97 -18.99
C ASP A 257 -4.26 2.31 -18.69
N ALA A 258 -5.00 1.37 -18.10
CA ALA A 258 -6.41 1.57 -17.79
C ALA A 258 -6.65 2.69 -16.77
N TRP A 259 -5.71 2.89 -15.83
CA TRP A 259 -5.77 4.00 -14.89
C TRP A 259 -5.54 5.34 -15.60
N GLY A 260 -4.59 5.41 -16.54
CA GLY A 260 -4.38 6.58 -17.40
C GLY A 260 -5.60 6.95 -18.22
N GLU A 261 -6.26 5.94 -18.80
CA GLU A 261 -7.53 6.11 -19.54
C GLU A 261 -8.63 6.63 -18.60
N MET A 262 -8.75 6.05 -17.40
CA MET A 262 -9.69 6.52 -16.38
C MET A 262 -9.43 7.99 -16.02
N ILE A 263 -8.17 8.41 -15.82
CA ILE A 263 -7.83 9.83 -15.57
C ILE A 263 -8.29 10.72 -16.73
N ALA A 264 -8.12 10.28 -17.98
CA ALA A 264 -8.56 11.03 -19.15
C ALA A 264 -10.08 11.24 -19.17
N THR A 265 -10.86 10.22 -18.81
CA THR A 265 -12.32 10.23 -18.99
C THR A 265 -13.10 10.54 -17.71
N SER A 266 -12.45 10.63 -16.55
CA SER A 266 -13.14 10.78 -15.27
C SER A 266 -13.98 12.07 -15.21
N PRO A 267 -15.26 12.00 -14.82
CA PRO A 267 -16.10 13.19 -14.65
C PRO A 267 -15.68 14.02 -13.42
N HIS A 268 -14.81 13.48 -12.55
CA HIS A 268 -14.33 14.15 -11.36
C HIS A 268 -13.14 15.09 -11.61
N LEU A 269 -12.59 15.08 -12.81
CA LEU A 269 -11.39 15.83 -13.16
C LEU A 269 -11.69 16.84 -14.26
N GLU A 270 -11.16 18.04 -14.12
CA GLU A 270 -11.10 19.04 -15.18
C GLU A 270 -9.77 18.94 -15.94
N ASP A 271 -9.66 19.62 -17.08
CA ASP A 271 -8.42 19.61 -17.88
C ASP A 271 -7.21 20.13 -17.08
N LYS A 272 -7.44 21.06 -16.14
CA LYS A 272 -6.41 21.51 -15.21
C LYS A 272 -5.91 20.38 -14.32
N ASP A 273 -6.80 19.58 -13.74
CA ASP A 273 -6.41 18.44 -12.90
C ASP A 273 -5.65 17.39 -13.72
N ARG A 274 -6.09 17.11 -14.95
CA ARG A 274 -5.41 16.18 -15.86
C ARG A 274 -4.00 16.66 -16.21
N ALA A 275 -3.81 17.98 -16.41
CA ALA A 275 -2.50 18.56 -16.62
C ALA A 275 -1.60 18.42 -15.37
N GLU A 276 -2.13 18.62 -14.16
CA GLU A 276 -1.38 18.38 -12.91
C GLU A 276 -0.99 16.91 -12.73
N VAL A 277 -1.88 15.97 -13.09
CA VAL A 277 -1.55 14.53 -13.08
C VAL A 277 -0.46 14.21 -14.10
N LEU A 278 -0.56 14.72 -15.33
CA LEU A 278 0.48 14.54 -16.35
C LEU A 278 1.82 15.12 -15.89
N GLU A 279 1.84 16.32 -15.30
CA GLU A 279 3.04 16.93 -14.71
C GLU A 279 3.67 16.00 -13.67
N ALA A 280 2.88 15.47 -12.75
CA ALA A 280 3.35 14.58 -11.70
C ALA A 280 3.89 13.25 -12.25
N LEU A 281 3.26 12.67 -13.28
CA LEU A 281 3.75 11.44 -13.94
C LEU A 281 5.08 11.67 -14.65
N LEU A 282 5.25 12.81 -15.32
CA LEU A 282 6.52 13.20 -15.95
C LEU A 282 7.61 13.41 -14.90
N GLU A 283 7.28 14.01 -13.75
CA GLU A 283 8.24 14.19 -12.66
C GLU A 283 8.70 12.86 -12.06
N VAL A 284 7.78 11.90 -11.88
CA VAL A 284 8.15 10.55 -11.43
C VAL A 284 9.08 9.89 -12.44
N HIS A 285 8.72 9.90 -13.73
CA HIS A 285 9.53 9.31 -14.79
C HIS A 285 10.93 9.95 -14.89
N ALA A 286 11.03 11.27 -14.73
CA ALA A 286 12.31 11.97 -14.77
C ALA A 286 13.24 11.59 -13.60
N ARG A 287 12.68 11.17 -12.45
CA ARG A 287 13.46 10.76 -11.27
C ARG A 287 13.98 9.33 -11.36
N ASP A 288 13.19 8.41 -11.91
CA ASP A 288 13.60 7.02 -12.15
C ASP A 288 13.17 6.57 -13.55
N GLY A 289 14.13 6.57 -14.48
CA GLY A 289 13.89 6.10 -15.84
C GLY A 289 13.57 4.60 -15.91
N ASN A 290 13.90 3.80 -14.90
CA ASN A 290 13.61 2.37 -14.93
C ASN A 290 12.12 2.07 -14.67
N GLN A 291 11.37 3.04 -14.16
CA GLN A 291 9.94 2.90 -13.94
C GLN A 291 9.16 3.05 -15.24
N GLU A 292 8.41 2.01 -15.60
CA GLU A 292 7.60 1.94 -16.80
C GLU A 292 6.14 2.30 -16.53
N GLY A 293 5.64 2.13 -15.31
CA GLY A 293 4.24 2.37 -14.94
C GLY A 293 3.77 3.78 -15.28
N CYS A 294 4.53 4.82 -14.95
CA CYS A 294 4.14 6.19 -15.29
C CYS A 294 4.04 6.42 -16.81
N LEU A 295 4.90 5.79 -17.60
CA LEU A 295 4.81 5.82 -19.05
C LEU A 295 3.55 5.11 -19.55
N ARG A 296 3.17 3.99 -18.91
CA ARG A 296 1.91 3.29 -19.20
C ARG A 296 0.68 4.14 -18.89
N ALA A 297 0.69 4.86 -17.76
CA ALA A 297 -0.36 5.81 -17.42
C ALA A 297 -0.46 6.96 -18.44
N ILE A 298 0.67 7.52 -18.87
CA ILE A 298 0.70 8.57 -19.90
C ILE A 298 0.17 8.05 -21.23
N ALA A 299 0.52 6.82 -21.63
CA ALA A 299 0.01 6.20 -22.85
C ALA A 299 -1.51 5.98 -22.79
N GLY A 300 -2.04 5.53 -21.65
CA GLY A 300 -3.48 5.44 -21.43
C GLY A 300 -4.18 6.79 -21.54
N LEU A 301 -3.63 7.81 -20.86
CA LEU A 301 -4.12 9.19 -20.92
C LEU A 301 -4.15 9.71 -22.37
N HIS A 302 -3.07 9.48 -23.14
CA HIS A 302 -2.97 9.89 -24.53
C HIS A 302 -4.06 9.26 -25.41
N ARG A 303 -4.28 7.94 -25.30
CA ARG A 303 -5.26 7.25 -26.15
C ARG A 303 -6.70 7.69 -25.90
N ALA A 304 -7.04 7.96 -24.64
CA ALA A 304 -8.40 8.32 -24.25
C ALA A 304 -8.72 9.82 -24.40
N THR A 305 -7.71 10.68 -24.53
CA THR A 305 -7.91 12.12 -24.75
C THR A 305 -8.02 12.44 -26.24
N ARG A 306 -9.10 13.11 -26.66
CA ARG A 306 -9.20 13.67 -28.01
C ARG A 306 -8.07 14.66 -28.27
N GLY A 307 -7.23 14.36 -29.26
CA GLY A 307 -6.03 15.15 -29.58
C GLY A 307 -4.79 14.79 -28.75
N GLY A 308 -4.86 13.73 -27.93
CA GLY A 308 -3.74 13.24 -27.14
C GLY A 308 -3.38 14.11 -25.93
N ILE A 309 -2.29 13.74 -25.25
CA ILE A 309 -1.71 14.52 -24.13
C ILE A 309 -1.25 15.91 -24.57
N GLU A 310 -1.06 16.14 -25.87
CA GLU A 310 -0.77 17.42 -26.50
C GLU A 310 -1.78 18.50 -26.06
N ARG A 311 -3.02 18.11 -25.79
CA ARG A 311 -4.06 18.98 -25.22
C ARG A 311 -3.65 19.63 -23.89
N TYR A 312 -2.91 18.91 -23.04
CA TYR A 312 -2.54 19.36 -21.70
C TYR A 312 -1.17 20.05 -21.65
N VAL A 313 -0.34 19.88 -22.69
CA VAL A 313 1.03 20.45 -22.75
C VAL A 313 1.08 21.96 -22.52
N PRO A 314 0.16 22.80 -23.03
CA PRO A 314 0.20 24.25 -22.78
C PRO A 314 0.13 24.61 -21.28
N ALA A 315 -0.57 23.79 -20.48
CA ALA A 315 -0.73 23.99 -19.04
C ALA A 315 0.46 23.46 -18.21
N LEU A 316 1.38 22.71 -18.82
CA LEU A 316 2.58 22.22 -18.16
C LEU A 316 3.61 23.34 -17.95
N PRO A 317 4.45 23.24 -16.90
CA PRO A 317 5.64 24.09 -16.75
C PRO A 317 6.53 24.03 -17.99
N ALA A 318 7.10 25.17 -18.39
CA ALA A 318 7.86 25.30 -19.65
C ALA A 318 8.94 24.23 -19.84
N ARG A 319 9.65 23.86 -18.76
CA ARG A 319 10.69 22.81 -18.78
C ARG A 319 10.15 21.42 -19.18
N MET A 320 8.91 21.10 -18.83
CA MET A 320 8.31 19.77 -19.03
C MET A 320 7.56 19.63 -20.36
N ARG A 321 7.28 20.73 -21.05
CA ARG A 321 6.56 20.72 -22.34
C ARG A 321 7.30 19.91 -23.39
N LYS A 322 8.63 20.06 -23.46
CA LYS A 322 9.46 19.28 -24.38
C LYS A 322 9.53 17.80 -23.96
N ASP A 323 9.64 17.54 -22.66
CA ASP A 323 9.75 16.18 -22.13
C ASP A 323 8.49 15.35 -22.37
N ALA A 324 7.31 15.99 -22.33
CA ALA A 324 6.03 15.36 -22.64
C ALA A 324 5.92 14.85 -24.09
N LEU A 325 6.74 15.37 -25.01
CA LEU A 325 6.59 15.16 -26.46
C LEU A 325 7.80 14.45 -27.11
N ARG A 326 8.75 13.93 -26.33
CA ARG A 326 9.99 13.35 -26.88
C ARG A 326 10.47 12.13 -26.09
N GLY A 327 11.46 11.44 -26.66
CA GLY A 327 12.15 10.33 -26.02
C GLY A 327 11.19 9.24 -25.56
N ARG A 328 11.45 8.68 -24.37
CA ARG A 328 10.72 7.53 -23.84
C ARG A 328 9.23 7.76 -23.63
N VAL A 329 8.79 9.01 -23.43
CA VAL A 329 7.37 9.33 -23.39
C VAL A 329 6.73 9.04 -24.73
N ARG A 330 7.33 9.52 -25.83
CA ARG A 330 6.84 9.28 -27.19
C ARG A 330 6.89 7.80 -27.54
N ASP A 331 8.01 7.14 -27.27
CA ASP A 331 8.18 5.70 -27.53
C ASP A 331 7.11 4.87 -26.82
N ALA A 332 6.71 5.25 -25.60
CA ALA A 332 5.71 4.54 -24.83
C ALA A 332 4.28 4.69 -25.39
N LEU A 333 3.97 5.77 -26.11
CA LEU A 333 2.66 5.97 -26.73
C LEU A 333 2.38 4.93 -27.82
N ASP A 334 3.43 4.49 -28.52
CA ASP A 334 3.34 3.52 -29.62
C ASP A 334 3.30 2.06 -29.13
N VAL A 335 3.54 1.82 -27.84
CA VAL A 335 3.51 0.48 -27.25
C VAL A 335 2.11 0.16 -26.73
N THR A 336 1.46 -0.84 -27.33
CA THR A 336 0.15 -1.34 -26.88
C THR A 336 0.24 -2.05 -25.52
N ALA A 337 -0.86 -2.07 -24.77
CA ALA A 337 -0.94 -2.76 -23.48
C ALA A 337 -0.62 -4.27 -23.61
N THR A 338 -1.09 -4.91 -24.68
CA THR A 338 -0.80 -6.32 -24.97
C THR A 338 0.68 -6.57 -25.23
N HIS A 339 1.33 -5.72 -26.03
CA HIS A 339 2.76 -5.85 -26.29
C HIS A 339 3.59 -5.63 -25.01
N PHE A 340 3.21 -4.64 -24.20
CA PHE A 340 3.84 -4.41 -22.90
C PHE A 340 3.69 -5.62 -21.96
N ALA A 341 2.48 -6.18 -21.83
CA ALA A 341 2.22 -7.36 -21.01
C ALA A 341 3.05 -8.58 -21.46
N ALA A 342 3.15 -8.82 -22.77
CA ALA A 342 3.98 -9.89 -23.32
C ALA A 342 5.47 -9.71 -23.00
N ARG A 343 5.98 -8.47 -23.02
CA ARG A 343 7.36 -8.17 -22.60
C ARG A 343 7.59 -8.46 -21.12
N ILE A 344 6.65 -8.07 -20.25
CA ILE A 344 6.73 -8.36 -18.81
C ILE A 344 6.67 -9.88 -18.54
N ALA A 345 5.81 -10.62 -19.25
CA ALA A 345 5.75 -12.08 -19.13
C ALA A 345 7.09 -12.75 -19.50
N LYS A 346 7.76 -12.29 -20.56
CA LYS A 346 9.12 -12.78 -20.90
C LYS A 346 10.14 -12.49 -19.80
N ARG A 347 10.06 -11.34 -19.12
CA ARG A 347 10.92 -10.99 -17.98
C ARG A 347 10.65 -11.91 -16.78
N LEU A 348 9.39 -12.24 -16.51
CA LEU A 348 9.03 -13.21 -15.46
C LEU A 348 9.65 -14.58 -15.74
N GLU A 349 9.51 -15.10 -16.95
CA GLU A 349 10.11 -16.39 -17.33
C GLU A 349 11.63 -16.39 -17.22
N ALA A 350 12.27 -15.28 -17.58
CA ALA A 350 13.71 -15.11 -17.41
C ALA A 350 14.14 -15.09 -15.93
N ALA A 351 13.35 -14.46 -15.05
CA ALA A 351 13.64 -14.37 -13.61
C ALA A 351 13.32 -15.65 -12.82
N ARG A 352 12.59 -16.59 -13.42
CA ARG A 352 12.29 -17.91 -12.85
C ARG A 352 13.45 -18.90 -13.04
N ARG A 353 14.20 -18.77 -14.14
CA ARG A 353 15.45 -19.51 -14.41
C ARG A 353 16.53 -19.07 -13.43
#